data_AF-A0A1U9MJA0-F1
#
_entry.id   AF-A0A1U9MJA0-F1
#
_cell.length_a   1.000
_cell.length_b   1.000
_cell.length_c   1.000
_cell.angle_alpha   90.00
_cell.angle_beta   90.00
_cell.angle_gamma   90.00
#
_symmetry.space_group_name_H-M   'P 1'
#
loop_
_entity.id
_entity.type
_entity.pdbx_description
1 polymer ?
#
loop_
_entity_poly.entity_id
_entity_poly.type
_entity_poly.pdbx_seq_one_letter_code
_entity_poly.pdbx_strand_id
1 'polypeptide(L)'
;MSDHVYGSIKIGGEITTIDQLEGLVSVIFKSQVQDEDTDEQLNTEWKIKTAIFEAIKNEDWLKCYDDEARNGEFPVIEDYIKETDSLAFTNHFYAGTDFSEGYRTILPGSKDEIYCDAIDGNVTIDNNLMIEILSKDITEDKKLKLLTELTVNEKLAAGVNLPKLTASATVIEHLEAEIAKVPQQFEIKRSVTTLEIYHIKSQTADKAIEIIEKGIKRPHKVEKLTSEIIETAVISEAIES
;
A
#
# COMPACT_ATOMS: atom_id res chain seq x y z
N MET A 1 3.29 -9.63 -23.34
CA MET A 1 2.49 -8.70 -22.51
C MET A 1 2.18 -9.47 -21.25
N SER A 2 2.99 -9.28 -20.21
CA SER A 2 2.79 -9.93 -18.90
C SER A 2 2.05 -8.92 -18.04
N ASP A 3 0.77 -9.17 -17.78
CA ASP A 3 0.03 -8.38 -16.82
C ASP A 3 0.71 -8.57 -15.45
N HIS A 4 1.39 -7.52 -15.00
CA HIS A 4 2.03 -7.48 -13.70
C HIS A 4 0.91 -7.52 -12.66
N VAL A 5 0.81 -8.62 -11.93
CA VAL A 5 -0.23 -8.80 -10.91
C VAL A 5 0.19 -7.98 -9.68
N TYR A 6 -0.43 -6.81 -9.51
CA TYR A 6 -0.11 -5.89 -8.41
C TYR A 6 -0.93 -6.22 -7.17
N GLY A 7 -0.49 -7.10 -6.27
CA GLY A 7 -1.17 -7.20 -4.97
C GLY A 7 -1.20 -5.84 -4.27
N SER A 8 -2.33 -5.45 -3.68
CA SER A 8 -2.39 -4.22 -2.86
C SER A 8 -3.12 -4.46 -1.55
N ILE A 9 -2.54 -3.94 -0.47
CA ILE A 9 -3.10 -4.09 0.87
C ILE A 9 -3.33 -2.75 1.54
N LYS A 10 -4.34 -2.71 2.40
CA LYS A 10 -4.59 -1.65 3.37
C LYS A 10 -4.48 -2.23 4.77
N ILE A 11 -3.68 -1.58 5.61
CA ILE A 11 -3.53 -1.91 7.02
C ILE A 11 -4.07 -0.75 7.86
N GLY A 12 -4.89 -1.10 8.85
CA GLY A 12 -5.55 -0.17 9.76
C GLY A 12 -5.54 -0.67 11.19
N GLY A 13 -6.30 0.00 12.07
CA GLY A 13 -6.36 -0.35 13.49
C GLY A 13 -5.32 0.40 14.33
N GLU A 14 -4.99 -0.13 15.50
CA GLU A 14 -4.14 0.55 16.48
C GLU A 14 -2.84 -0.20 16.74
N ILE A 15 -1.70 0.50 16.62
CA ILE A 15 -0.40 0.02 17.07
C ILE A 15 -0.20 0.45 18.53
N THR A 16 -0.35 -0.50 19.44
CA THR A 16 -0.36 -0.21 20.89
C THR A 16 1.03 -0.28 21.52
N THR A 17 1.91 -1.14 20.99
CA THR A 17 3.26 -1.38 21.54
C THR A 17 4.36 -1.23 20.49
N ILE A 18 5.60 -1.02 20.97
CA ILE A 18 6.78 -0.99 20.10
C ILE A 18 7.01 -2.36 19.45
N ASP A 19 6.75 -3.47 20.16
CA ASP A 19 6.88 -4.82 19.59
C ASP A 19 5.91 -5.03 18.42
N GLN A 20 4.68 -4.50 18.51
CA GLN A 20 3.72 -4.53 17.41
C GLN A 20 4.20 -3.69 16.21
N LEU A 21 4.85 -2.55 16.46
CA LEU A 21 5.44 -1.74 15.41
C LEU A 21 6.57 -2.49 14.70
N GLU A 22 7.55 -3.00 15.45
CA GLU A 22 8.72 -3.68 14.87
C GLU A 22 8.32 -5.00 14.18
N GLY A 23 7.33 -5.71 14.73
CA GLY A 23 6.72 -6.87 14.07
C GLY A 23 6.09 -6.50 12.71
N LEU A 24 5.31 -5.42 12.66
CA LEU A 24 4.69 -4.92 11.43
C LEU A 24 5.75 -4.51 10.40
N VAL A 25 6.78 -3.79 10.83
CA VAL A 25 7.92 -3.40 9.97
C VAL A 25 8.60 -4.65 9.40
N SER A 26 8.86 -5.67 10.24
CA SER A 26 9.53 -6.90 9.82
C SER A 26 8.73 -7.68 8.77
N VAL A 27 7.40 -7.81 8.92
CA VAL A 27 6.59 -8.56 7.95
C VAL A 27 6.40 -7.83 6.63
N ILE A 28 6.31 -6.49 6.65
CA ILE A 28 6.30 -5.67 5.43
C ILE A 28 7.66 -5.77 4.74
N PHE A 29 8.75 -5.64 5.50
CA PHE A 29 10.12 -5.76 4.99
C PHE A 29 10.34 -7.10 4.28
N LYS A 30 9.99 -8.23 4.93
CA LYS A 30 10.08 -9.57 4.34
C LYS A 30 9.25 -9.76 3.08
N SER A 31 8.15 -9.00 2.96
CA SER A 31 7.30 -9.05 1.77
C SER A 31 7.91 -8.24 0.61
N GLN A 32 8.74 -7.24 0.89
CA GLN A 32 9.28 -6.31 -0.11
C GLN A 32 10.73 -6.58 -0.53
N VAL A 33 11.50 -7.36 0.22
CA VAL A 33 12.93 -7.57 -0.01
C VAL A 33 13.24 -9.06 -0.19
N GLN A 34 13.76 -9.43 -1.37
CA GLN A 34 14.15 -10.81 -1.70
C GLN A 34 15.64 -11.11 -1.52
N ASP A 35 16.51 -10.09 -1.47
CA ASP A 35 17.97 -10.24 -1.30
C ASP A 35 18.50 -9.34 -0.15
N GLU A 36 19.34 -9.92 0.71
CA GLU A 36 19.79 -9.30 1.98
C GLU A 36 21.11 -8.53 1.82
N ASP A 37 21.08 -7.26 1.36
CA ASP A 37 22.19 -6.31 1.50
C ASP A 37 21.94 -5.32 2.67
N THR A 38 22.77 -5.37 3.72
CA THR A 38 22.61 -4.65 4.99
C THR A 38 22.33 -3.15 4.89
N ASP A 39 22.92 -2.43 3.93
CA ASP A 39 22.66 -0.97 3.77
C ASP A 39 21.29 -0.71 3.13
N GLU A 40 20.84 -1.60 2.24
CA GLU A 40 19.52 -1.57 1.63
C GLU A 40 18.43 -1.96 2.64
N GLN A 41 18.75 -2.86 3.57
CA GLN A 41 17.85 -3.24 4.67
C GLN A 41 17.49 -2.05 5.55
N LEU A 42 18.50 -1.34 6.09
CA LEU A 42 18.29 -0.20 6.99
C LEU A 42 17.49 0.93 6.33
N ASN A 43 17.75 1.21 5.04
CA ASN A 43 17.01 2.21 4.28
C ASN A 43 15.54 1.81 4.08
N THR A 44 15.29 0.52 3.85
CA THR A 44 13.93 0.01 3.63
C THR A 44 13.11 0.01 4.91
N GLU A 45 13.67 -0.45 6.04
CA GLU A 45 13.00 -0.36 7.34
C GLU A 45 12.66 1.09 7.72
N TRP A 46 13.58 2.03 7.46
CA TRP A 46 13.31 3.46 7.68
C TRP A 46 12.16 3.99 6.81
N LYS A 47 12.09 3.58 5.52
CA LYS A 47 10.97 3.94 4.63
C LYS A 47 9.65 3.39 5.16
N ILE A 48 9.63 2.15 5.65
CA ILE A 48 8.43 1.53 6.22
C ILE A 48 7.99 2.29 7.48
N LYS A 49 8.92 2.56 8.41
CA LYS A 49 8.63 3.35 9.63
C LYS A 49 8.11 4.75 9.30
N THR A 50 8.69 5.40 8.30
CA THR A 50 8.22 6.72 7.82
C THR A 50 6.81 6.63 7.21
N ALA A 51 6.53 5.62 6.39
CA ALA A 51 5.21 5.42 5.79
C ALA A 51 4.13 5.14 6.85
N ILE A 52 4.45 4.35 7.88
CA ILE A 52 3.57 4.12 9.04
C ILE A 52 3.27 5.44 9.74
N PHE A 53 4.30 6.24 10.03
CA PHE A 53 4.14 7.51 10.71
C PHE A 53 3.31 8.52 9.90
N GLU A 54 3.52 8.59 8.59
CA GLU A 54 2.73 9.44 7.69
C GLU A 54 1.27 8.97 7.59
N ALA A 55 1.02 7.66 7.54
CA ALA A 55 -0.35 7.14 7.53
C ALA A 55 -1.10 7.55 8.81
N ILE A 56 -0.46 7.41 9.98
CA ILE A 56 -1.03 7.84 11.28
C ILE A 56 -1.31 9.35 11.27
N LYS A 57 -0.32 10.16 10.86
CA LYS A 57 -0.46 11.63 10.84
C LYS A 57 -1.55 12.14 9.92
N ASN A 58 -1.78 11.44 8.81
CA ASN A 58 -2.78 11.82 7.81
C ASN A 58 -4.16 11.20 8.08
N GLU A 59 -4.32 10.50 9.21
CA GLU A 59 -5.54 9.73 9.52
C GLU A 59 -5.93 8.79 8.36
N ASP A 60 -4.94 8.17 7.73
CA ASP A 60 -5.12 7.24 6.61
C ASP A 60 -4.77 5.79 7.00
N TRP A 61 -5.04 4.86 6.10
CA TRP A 61 -4.51 3.50 6.18
C TRP A 61 -3.08 3.46 5.67
N LEU A 62 -2.28 2.54 6.21
CA LEU A 62 -1.03 2.18 5.56
C LEU A 62 -1.36 1.37 4.31
N LYS A 63 -0.81 1.79 3.16
CA LYS A 63 -1.01 1.12 1.88
C LYS A 63 0.31 0.51 1.44
N CYS A 64 0.30 -0.79 1.13
CA CYS A 64 1.46 -1.46 0.56
C CYS A 64 1.07 -2.05 -0.80
N TYR A 65 2.01 -2.03 -1.73
CA TYR A 65 1.89 -2.58 -3.07
C TYR A 65 3.09 -3.48 -3.32
N ASP A 66 2.88 -4.58 -4.01
CA ASP A 66 3.93 -5.52 -4.39
C ASP A 66 3.59 -6.10 -5.78
N ASP A 67 4.54 -5.94 -6.71
CA ASP A 67 4.47 -6.39 -8.09
C ASP A 67 4.84 -7.88 -8.27
N GLU A 68 5.41 -8.49 -7.23
CA GLU A 68 5.80 -9.91 -7.20
C GLU A 68 4.95 -10.75 -6.23
N ALA A 69 3.92 -10.17 -5.64
CA ALA A 69 2.99 -10.87 -4.76
C ALA A 69 2.40 -12.09 -5.49
N ARG A 70 2.68 -13.30 -4.97
CA ARG A 70 2.18 -14.56 -5.54
C ARG A 70 0.65 -14.50 -5.62
N ASN A 71 0.10 -14.40 -6.83
CA ASN A 71 -1.33 -14.26 -7.06
C ASN A 71 -1.97 -13.06 -6.32
N GLY A 72 -1.20 -12.01 -6.02
CA GLY A 72 -1.69 -10.85 -5.26
C GLY A 72 -1.93 -11.12 -3.77
N GLU A 73 -1.36 -12.17 -3.19
CA GLU A 73 -1.51 -12.49 -1.76
C GLU A 73 -0.31 -12.05 -0.91
N PHE A 74 -0.59 -11.64 0.34
CA PHE A 74 0.40 -11.21 1.34
C PHE A 74 0.33 -12.09 2.61
N PRO A 75 0.62 -13.40 2.51
CA PRO A 75 0.35 -14.36 3.58
C PRO A 75 1.09 -14.03 4.88
N VAL A 76 2.33 -13.54 4.81
CA VAL A 76 3.13 -13.22 6.01
C VAL A 76 2.56 -12.02 6.77
N ILE A 77 2.05 -11.02 6.06
CA ILE A 77 1.40 -9.86 6.67
C ILE A 77 0.05 -10.28 7.25
N GLU A 78 -0.71 -11.08 6.51
CA GLU A 78 -2.01 -11.57 6.96
C GLU A 78 -1.92 -12.40 8.24
N ASP A 79 -0.99 -13.37 8.29
CA ASP A 79 -0.78 -14.21 9.46
C ASP A 79 -0.41 -13.37 10.69
N TYR A 80 0.45 -12.37 10.51
CA TYR A 80 0.79 -11.44 11.57
C TYR A 80 -0.44 -10.65 12.06
N ILE A 81 -1.29 -10.15 11.15
CA ILE A 81 -2.49 -9.41 11.54
C ILE A 81 -3.48 -10.31 12.31
N LYS A 82 -3.65 -11.58 11.91
CA LYS A 82 -4.49 -12.57 12.63
C LYS A 82 -4.00 -12.85 14.05
N GLU A 83 -2.71 -12.67 14.32
CA GLU A 83 -2.11 -12.81 15.64
C GLU A 83 -2.23 -11.54 16.50
N THR A 84 -2.63 -10.41 15.89
CA THR A 84 -2.83 -9.14 16.60
C THR A 84 -4.31 -8.85 16.85
N ASP A 85 -4.63 -8.46 18.08
CA ASP A 85 -6.01 -8.09 18.42
C ASP A 85 -6.37 -6.66 18.00
N SER A 86 -5.39 -5.86 17.56
CA SER A 86 -5.56 -4.42 17.38
C SER A 86 -5.44 -3.94 15.92
N LEU A 87 -4.90 -4.74 15.01
CA LEU A 87 -4.72 -4.34 13.61
C LEU A 87 -5.76 -4.97 12.70
N ALA A 88 -6.03 -4.27 11.59
CA ALA A 88 -6.97 -4.67 10.56
C ALA A 88 -6.26 -4.73 9.21
N PHE A 89 -6.76 -5.55 8.31
CA PHE A 89 -6.16 -5.81 7.02
C PHE A 89 -7.23 -5.94 5.94
N THR A 90 -6.99 -5.36 4.78
CA THR A 90 -7.75 -5.64 3.56
C THR A 90 -6.78 -5.90 2.42
N ASN A 91 -6.87 -7.07 1.79
CA ASN A 91 -6.19 -7.39 0.54
C ASN A 91 -7.12 -7.20 -0.65
N HIS A 92 -6.60 -6.62 -1.72
CA HIS A 92 -7.19 -6.69 -3.05
C HIS A 92 -6.41 -7.71 -3.88
N PHE A 93 -7.08 -8.76 -4.33
CA PHE A 93 -6.49 -9.81 -5.17
C PHE A 93 -7.09 -9.75 -6.58
N TYR A 94 -6.22 -9.84 -7.59
CA TYR A 94 -6.59 -9.72 -9.00
C TYR A 94 -7.22 -11.01 -9.50
N ALA A 95 -8.11 -10.91 -10.50
CA ALA A 95 -8.65 -12.10 -11.15
C ALA A 95 -7.53 -12.98 -11.72
N GLY A 96 -7.50 -14.24 -11.29
CA GLY A 96 -6.62 -15.28 -11.84
C GLY A 96 -7.36 -16.22 -12.78
N THR A 97 -6.66 -17.23 -13.30
CA THR A 97 -7.28 -18.28 -14.13
C THR A 97 -8.39 -19.06 -13.41
N ASP A 98 -8.33 -19.11 -12.07
CA ASP A 98 -9.19 -19.99 -11.26
C ASP A 98 -10.02 -19.22 -10.20
N PHE A 99 -9.95 -17.89 -10.16
CA PHE A 99 -10.66 -17.08 -9.17
C PHE A 99 -10.99 -15.67 -9.70
N SER A 100 -12.17 -15.17 -9.33
CA SER A 100 -12.62 -13.80 -9.62
C SER A 100 -11.79 -12.78 -8.82
N GLU A 101 -11.68 -11.55 -9.32
CA GLU A 101 -11.10 -10.42 -8.57
C GLU A 101 -11.95 -10.13 -7.32
N GLY A 102 -11.32 -9.71 -6.23
CA GLY A 102 -12.07 -9.45 -5.00
C GLY A 102 -11.26 -8.81 -3.88
N TYR A 103 -11.95 -8.60 -2.77
CA TYR A 103 -11.37 -8.10 -1.54
C TYR A 103 -11.54 -9.10 -0.39
N ARG A 104 -10.49 -9.21 0.42
CA ARG A 104 -10.46 -10.02 1.64
C ARG A 104 -10.09 -9.13 2.82
N THR A 105 -10.96 -9.04 3.83
CA THR A 105 -10.72 -8.24 5.04
C THR A 105 -10.68 -9.08 6.31
N ILE A 106 -9.76 -8.71 7.21
CA ILE A 106 -9.68 -9.17 8.60
C ILE A 106 -9.82 -7.94 9.49
N LEU A 107 -10.79 -7.97 10.40
CA LEU A 107 -11.01 -6.91 11.38
C LEU A 107 -10.13 -7.11 12.63
N PRO A 108 -9.89 -6.06 13.44
CA PRO A 108 -9.13 -6.18 14.68
C PRO A 108 -9.67 -7.28 15.60
N GLY A 109 -8.81 -8.21 16.02
CA GLY A 109 -9.17 -9.34 16.88
C GLY A 109 -10.07 -10.39 16.23
N SER A 110 -10.35 -10.26 14.92
CA SER A 110 -11.11 -11.25 14.17
C SER A 110 -10.20 -12.35 13.66
N LYS A 111 -10.64 -13.59 13.80
CA LYS A 111 -10.11 -14.74 13.03
C LYS A 111 -10.90 -15.02 11.78
N ASP A 112 -12.09 -14.41 11.68
CA ASP A 112 -12.98 -14.56 10.54
C ASP A 112 -12.60 -13.55 9.46
N GLU A 113 -12.58 -14.04 8.23
CA GLU A 113 -12.32 -13.26 7.03
C GLU A 113 -13.64 -12.90 6.35
N ILE A 114 -13.74 -11.65 5.91
CA ILE A 114 -14.89 -11.16 5.15
C ILE A 114 -14.45 -11.01 3.69
N TYR A 115 -15.22 -11.61 2.79
CA TYR A 115 -14.95 -11.61 1.36
C TYR A 115 -16.00 -10.82 0.61
N CYS A 116 -15.58 -10.11 -0.43
CA CYS A 116 -16.48 -9.65 -1.46
C CYS A 116 -15.84 -9.69 -2.85
N ASP A 117 -16.70 -9.84 -3.86
CA ASP A 117 -16.31 -9.78 -5.26
C ASP A 117 -16.05 -8.33 -5.67
N ALA A 118 -15.06 -8.14 -6.54
CA ALA A 118 -14.80 -6.87 -7.21
C ALA A 118 -15.25 -6.96 -8.67
N ILE A 119 -15.90 -5.91 -9.15
CA ILE A 119 -16.16 -5.71 -10.59
C ILE A 119 -15.58 -4.36 -10.99
N ASP A 120 -14.66 -4.36 -11.96
CA ASP A 120 -13.98 -3.16 -12.47
C ASP A 120 -13.34 -2.32 -11.34
N GLY A 121 -12.73 -2.97 -10.35
CA GLY A 121 -12.10 -2.32 -9.20
C GLY A 121 -13.06 -1.59 -8.25
N ASN A 122 -14.37 -1.88 -8.33
CA ASN A 122 -15.38 -1.36 -7.41
C ASN A 122 -15.99 -2.46 -6.55
N VAL A 123 -16.45 -2.05 -5.37
CA VAL A 123 -17.26 -2.89 -4.46
C VAL A 123 -18.63 -3.11 -5.10
N THR A 124 -19.03 -4.37 -5.28
CA THR A 124 -20.34 -4.70 -5.84
C THR A 124 -21.15 -5.61 -4.95
N ILE A 125 -22.41 -5.25 -4.74
CA ILE A 125 -23.39 -6.11 -4.07
C ILE A 125 -23.99 -7.03 -5.14
N ASP A 126 -23.90 -8.36 -4.94
CA ASP A 126 -24.53 -9.32 -5.85
C ASP A 126 -26.04 -9.07 -5.97
N ASN A 127 -26.49 -8.87 -7.21
CA ASN A 127 -27.91 -8.69 -7.54
C ASN A 127 -28.77 -9.87 -7.06
N ASN A 128 -28.26 -11.09 -7.08
CA ASN A 128 -29.00 -12.26 -6.62
C ASN A 128 -29.26 -12.20 -5.12
N LEU A 129 -28.27 -11.78 -4.32
CA LEU A 129 -28.41 -11.59 -2.88
C LEU A 129 -29.43 -10.47 -2.57
N MET A 130 -29.38 -9.37 -3.32
CA MET A 130 -30.38 -8.31 -3.18
C MET A 130 -31.79 -8.81 -3.51
N ILE A 131 -31.96 -9.55 -4.62
CA ILE A 131 -33.25 -10.12 -5.03
C ILE A 131 -33.75 -11.11 -3.96
N GLU A 132 -32.87 -11.96 -3.42
CA GLU A 132 -33.21 -12.89 -2.36
C GLU A 132 -33.78 -12.16 -1.14
N ILE A 133 -33.10 -11.11 -0.66
CA ILE A 133 -33.57 -10.30 0.48
C ILE A 133 -34.92 -9.64 0.18
N LEU A 134 -35.08 -9.06 -1.01
CA LEU A 134 -36.31 -8.38 -1.43
C LEU A 134 -37.49 -9.35 -1.55
N SER A 135 -37.23 -10.60 -1.91
CA SER A 135 -38.24 -11.66 -2.09
C SER A 135 -38.71 -12.33 -0.78
N LYS A 136 -38.02 -12.10 0.34
CA LYS A 136 -38.39 -12.69 1.65
C LYS A 136 -39.75 -12.16 2.11
N ASP A 137 -40.60 -13.06 2.62
CA ASP A 137 -41.89 -12.72 3.25
C ASP A 137 -41.66 -12.19 4.68
N ILE A 138 -41.08 -11.00 4.76
CA ILE A 138 -40.78 -10.25 5.98
C ILE A 138 -41.21 -8.79 5.80
N THR A 139 -41.28 -8.04 6.90
CA THR A 139 -41.64 -6.62 6.86
C THR A 139 -40.61 -5.80 6.07
N GLU A 140 -41.07 -4.72 5.43
CA GLU A 140 -40.20 -3.81 4.66
C GLU A 140 -39.06 -3.23 5.52
N ASP A 141 -39.33 -2.89 6.78
CA ASP A 141 -38.28 -2.43 7.72
C ASP A 141 -37.16 -3.47 7.92
N LYS A 142 -37.51 -4.76 7.95
CA LYS A 142 -36.51 -5.83 8.08
C LYS A 142 -35.72 -6.02 6.79
N LYS A 143 -36.34 -5.88 5.62
CA LYS A 143 -35.63 -5.91 4.33
C LYS A 143 -34.62 -4.77 4.23
N LEU A 144 -35.03 -3.55 4.56
CA LEU A 144 -34.16 -2.38 4.56
C LEU A 144 -32.95 -2.57 5.49
N LYS A 145 -33.18 -3.12 6.68
CA LYS A 145 -32.12 -3.44 7.63
C LYS A 145 -31.12 -4.45 7.04
N LEU A 146 -31.59 -5.54 6.45
CA LEU A 146 -30.73 -6.57 5.84
C LEU A 146 -29.92 -6.02 4.65
N LEU A 147 -30.52 -5.20 3.78
CA LEU A 147 -29.81 -4.56 2.68
C LEU A 147 -28.74 -3.57 3.17
N THR A 148 -29.03 -2.85 4.26
CA THR A 148 -28.06 -1.95 4.89
C THR A 148 -26.89 -2.74 5.46
N GLU A 149 -27.15 -3.84 6.18
CA GLU A 149 -26.13 -4.73 6.71
C GLU A 149 -25.25 -5.32 5.61
N LEU A 150 -25.86 -5.79 4.51
CA LEU A 150 -25.14 -6.28 3.33
C LEU A 150 -24.20 -5.19 2.77
N THR A 151 -24.71 -3.98 2.54
CA THR A 151 -23.91 -2.85 2.04
C THR A 151 -22.75 -2.50 2.97
N VAL A 152 -22.96 -2.57 4.29
CA VAL A 152 -21.91 -2.30 5.28
C VAL A 152 -20.82 -3.37 5.24
N ASN A 153 -21.21 -4.65 5.17
CA ASN A 153 -20.26 -5.76 5.10
C ASN A 153 -19.41 -5.72 3.84
N GLU A 154 -20.02 -5.41 2.69
CA GLU A 154 -19.34 -5.23 1.40
C GLU A 154 -18.31 -4.10 1.44
N LYS A 155 -18.67 -2.96 2.04
CA LYS A 155 -17.74 -1.85 2.25
C LYS A 155 -16.62 -2.15 3.25
N LEU A 156 -16.89 -2.97 4.27
CA LEU A 156 -15.87 -3.45 5.19
C LEU A 156 -14.92 -4.42 4.49
N ALA A 157 -15.45 -5.36 3.71
CA ALA A 157 -14.70 -6.31 2.90
C ALA A 157 -13.78 -5.61 1.90
N ALA A 158 -14.22 -4.53 1.26
CA ALA A 158 -13.38 -3.70 0.39
C ALA A 158 -12.45 -2.71 1.10
N GLY A 159 -12.46 -2.70 2.44
CA GLY A 159 -11.64 -1.82 3.26
C GLY A 159 -12.00 -0.34 3.13
N VAL A 160 -13.22 0.00 2.70
CA VAL A 160 -13.74 1.38 2.64
C VAL A 160 -14.03 1.90 4.06
N ASN A 161 -14.57 1.02 4.91
CA ASN A 161 -14.92 1.31 6.30
C ASN A 161 -13.92 0.72 7.30
N LEU A 162 -12.73 0.30 6.85
CA LEU A 162 -11.69 -0.23 7.74
C LEU A 162 -11.26 0.85 8.75
N PRO A 163 -10.99 0.53 10.03
CA PRO A 163 -10.43 1.50 10.97
C PRO A 163 -9.15 2.12 10.42
N LYS A 164 -8.96 3.44 10.56
CA LYS A 164 -7.71 4.12 10.18
C LYS A 164 -6.55 3.65 11.05
N LEU A 165 -5.32 3.80 10.55
CA LEU A 165 -4.15 3.44 11.34
C LEU A 165 -3.88 4.50 12.40
N THR A 166 -3.80 4.06 13.66
CA THR A 166 -3.46 4.90 14.81
C THR A 166 -2.33 4.24 15.61
N ALA A 167 -1.75 4.99 16.53
CA ALA A 167 -0.73 4.46 17.43
C ALA A 167 -0.80 5.13 18.81
N SER A 168 -0.30 4.42 19.83
CA SER A 168 -0.14 4.99 21.16
C SER A 168 0.93 6.09 21.18
N ALA A 169 0.87 7.00 22.16
CA ALA A 169 1.83 8.09 22.27
C ALA A 169 3.30 7.60 22.36
N THR A 170 3.53 6.50 23.09
CA THR A 170 4.86 5.88 23.21
C THR A 170 5.37 5.36 21.87
N VAL A 171 4.50 4.78 21.04
CA VAL A 171 4.87 4.32 19.69
C VAL A 171 5.18 5.51 18.77
N ILE A 172 4.41 6.60 18.89
CA ILE A 172 4.66 7.84 18.14
C ILE A 172 6.03 8.43 18.50
N GLU A 173 6.33 8.57 19.79
CA GLU A 173 7.64 9.07 20.26
C GLU A 173 8.80 8.21 19.77
N HIS A 174 8.63 6.87 19.78
CA HIS A 174 9.62 5.94 19.25
C HIS A 174 9.81 6.10 17.73
N LEU A 175 8.74 6.20 16.95
CA LEU A 175 8.80 6.43 15.51
C LEU A 175 9.54 7.73 15.18
N GLU A 176 9.22 8.83 15.88
CA GLU A 176 9.89 10.12 15.67
C GLU A 176 11.39 10.03 15.97
N ALA A 177 11.77 9.35 17.05
CA ALA A 177 13.17 9.14 17.42
C ALA A 177 13.92 8.29 16.39
N GLU A 178 13.32 7.20 15.90
CA GLU A 178 13.93 6.31 14.90
C GLU A 178 14.08 7.00 13.53
N ILE A 179 13.05 7.73 13.08
CA ILE A 179 13.07 8.45 11.81
C ILE A 179 14.16 9.54 11.83
N ALA A 180 14.39 10.19 12.97
CA ALA A 180 15.41 11.23 13.13
C ALA A 180 16.86 10.68 13.12
N LYS A 181 17.08 9.39 13.38
CA LYS A 181 18.43 8.78 13.43
C LYS A 181 19.04 8.60 12.04
N VAL A 182 18.21 8.42 11.01
CA VAL A 182 18.69 8.30 9.63
C VAL A 182 18.73 9.70 9.02
N PRO A 183 19.91 10.25 8.69
CA PRO A 183 19.98 11.57 8.08
C PRO A 183 19.16 11.58 6.79
N GLN A 184 18.22 12.53 6.67
CA GLN A 184 17.40 12.75 5.47
C GLN A 184 18.30 12.99 4.26
N GLN A 185 18.77 11.92 3.61
CA GLN A 185 19.53 12.00 2.36
C GLN A 185 18.59 12.07 1.15
N PHE A 186 17.27 11.89 1.34
CA PHE A 186 16.28 11.88 0.28
C PHE A 186 15.00 12.60 0.70
N GLU A 187 14.64 13.68 -0.01
CA GLU A 187 13.37 14.40 0.10
C GLU A 187 12.37 13.72 -0.86
N ILE A 188 11.45 12.88 -0.35
CA ILE A 188 10.41 12.25 -1.20
C ILE A 188 9.28 13.26 -1.39
N LYS A 189 9.19 13.86 -2.59
CA LYS A 189 8.02 14.64 -2.98
C LYS A 189 7.07 13.76 -3.79
N ARG A 190 5.86 13.56 -3.26
CA ARG A 190 4.77 12.88 -3.96
C ARG A 190 4.29 13.77 -5.12
N SER A 191 4.46 13.33 -6.36
CA SER A 191 3.80 13.91 -7.52
C SER A 191 2.59 13.06 -7.88
N VAL A 192 1.43 13.70 -8.03
CA VAL A 192 0.21 13.06 -8.49
C VAL A 192 0.09 13.31 -9.99
N THR A 193 -0.27 12.26 -10.73
CA THR A 193 -0.59 12.14 -12.16
C THR A 193 0.55 11.84 -13.15
N THR A 194 0.40 10.68 -13.80
CA THR A 194 0.83 10.26 -15.15
C THR A 194 1.99 11.03 -15.80
N LEU A 195 3.09 10.30 -16.02
CA LEU A 195 4.44 10.70 -16.46
C LEU A 195 5.39 10.99 -15.29
N GLU A 196 6.22 9.99 -15.00
CA GLU A 196 7.21 10.03 -13.91
C GLU A 196 8.34 11.01 -14.23
N ILE A 197 8.22 12.24 -13.72
CA ILE A 197 9.32 13.20 -13.67
C ILE A 197 10.00 13.04 -12.31
N TYR A 198 11.20 12.46 -12.30
CA TYR A 198 12.03 12.34 -11.09
C TYR A 198 12.87 13.61 -10.88
N HIS A 199 12.56 14.38 -9.84
CA HIS A 199 13.43 15.47 -9.38
C HIS A 199 14.51 14.92 -8.45
N ILE A 200 15.68 14.58 -9.00
CA ILE A 200 16.85 14.18 -8.20
C ILE A 200 17.56 15.45 -7.71
N LYS A 201 17.47 15.75 -6.41
CA LYS A 201 18.35 16.74 -5.76
C LYS A 201 19.54 16.01 -5.12
N SER A 202 20.73 16.22 -5.68
CA SER A 202 22.00 15.77 -5.11
C SER A 202 22.77 16.96 -4.52
N GLN A 203 23.53 16.72 -3.45
CA GLN A 203 24.41 17.72 -2.84
C GLN A 203 25.60 18.08 -3.73
N THR A 204 25.97 17.21 -4.67
CA THR A 204 27.08 17.41 -5.62
C THR A 204 26.73 16.84 -7.00
N ALA A 205 27.31 17.42 -8.05
CA ALA A 205 27.09 17.00 -9.43
C ALA A 205 27.51 15.53 -9.67
N ASP A 206 28.62 15.10 -9.06
CA ASP A 206 29.18 13.76 -9.24
C ASP A 206 28.24 12.65 -8.72
N LYS A 207 27.56 12.89 -7.59
CA LYS A 207 26.55 11.95 -7.06
C LYS A 207 25.29 11.90 -7.90
N ALA A 208 24.87 13.02 -8.52
CA ALA A 208 23.73 13.03 -9.43
C ALA A 208 24.02 12.18 -10.68
N ILE A 209 25.22 12.33 -11.24
CA ILE A 209 25.69 11.56 -12.40
C ILE A 209 25.76 10.06 -12.07
N GLU A 210 26.32 9.70 -10.91
CA GLU A 210 26.41 8.30 -10.48
C GLU A 210 25.02 7.64 -10.34
N ILE A 211 24.03 8.36 -9.82
CA ILE A 211 22.65 7.87 -9.68
C ILE A 211 22.00 7.69 -11.06
N ILE A 212 22.22 8.63 -11.99
CA ILE A 212 21.72 8.57 -13.37
C ILE A 212 22.37 7.38 -14.11
N GLU A 213 23.68 7.20 -13.97
CA GLU A 213 24.43 6.11 -14.62
C GLU A 213 24.07 4.73 -14.05
N LYS A 214 23.80 4.63 -12.74
CA LYS A 214 23.37 3.37 -12.12
C LYS A 214 21.90 3.03 -12.41
N GLY A 215 21.03 4.04 -12.56
CA GLY A 215 19.60 3.86 -12.87
C GLY A 215 19.33 3.52 -14.34
N ILE A 216 20.16 3.99 -15.28
CA ILE A 216 19.99 3.75 -16.71
C ILE A 216 20.80 2.50 -17.14
N LYS A 217 20.36 1.31 -16.72
CA LYS A 217 20.91 0.01 -17.19
C LYS A 217 20.38 -0.44 -18.56
N ARG A 218 20.05 0.49 -19.47
CA ARG A 218 19.83 0.22 -20.91
C ARG A 218 20.44 1.35 -21.74
N PRO A 219 21.02 1.08 -22.93
CA PRO A 219 21.89 2.02 -23.61
C PRO A 219 21.06 3.13 -24.26
N HIS A 220 20.95 4.26 -23.58
CA HIS A 220 20.52 5.51 -24.20
C HIS A 220 21.69 6.48 -24.27
N LYS A 221 21.78 7.19 -25.38
CA LYS A 221 22.91 8.05 -25.73
C LYS A 221 22.98 9.22 -24.74
N VAL A 222 23.96 9.21 -23.85
CA VAL A 222 24.20 10.30 -22.88
C VAL A 222 25.00 11.39 -23.58
N GLU A 223 24.39 12.56 -23.81
CA GLU A 223 25.14 13.75 -24.24
C GLU A 223 25.64 14.52 -23.02
N LYS A 224 26.94 14.88 -23.06
CA LYS A 224 27.68 15.44 -21.93
C LYS A 224 27.33 16.93 -21.78
N LEU A 225 26.64 17.31 -20.71
CA LEU A 225 26.37 18.71 -20.39
C LEU A 225 27.50 19.29 -19.54
N THR A 226 28.16 20.33 -20.06
CA THR A 226 29.13 21.14 -19.34
C THR A 226 28.46 22.14 -18.42
N SER A 227 29.09 22.34 -17.27
CA SER A 227 28.75 23.22 -16.16
C SER A 227 28.29 24.63 -16.55
N GLU A 228 27.04 24.96 -16.27
CA GLU A 228 26.60 26.21 -15.66
C GLU A 228 25.10 26.16 -15.39
N ILE A 229 24.74 26.23 -14.10
CA ILE A 229 23.43 26.63 -13.56
C ILE A 229 22.23 25.71 -13.89
N ILE A 230 21.49 25.42 -12.83
CA ILE A 230 20.21 24.69 -12.80
C ILE A 230 19.27 25.25 -13.87
N GLU A 231 18.83 24.43 -14.83
CA GLU A 231 17.57 24.64 -15.52
C GLU A 231 17.08 23.32 -16.14
N THR A 232 15.93 22.86 -15.62
CA THR A 232 14.90 22.03 -16.23
C THR A 232 15.32 21.06 -17.35
N ALA A 233 15.38 19.75 -17.05
CA ALA A 233 15.31 18.73 -18.09
C ALA A 233 13.84 18.52 -18.48
N VAL A 234 13.45 19.00 -19.67
CA VAL A 234 12.14 18.70 -20.27
C VAL A 234 12.33 17.50 -21.20
N ILE A 235 11.69 16.38 -20.89
CA ILE A 235 11.51 15.26 -21.82
C ILE A 235 10.12 15.45 -22.43
N SER A 236 10.06 15.82 -23.71
CA SER A 236 8.82 15.89 -24.48
C SER A 236 8.81 14.79 -25.54
N GLU A 237 7.85 13.88 -25.49
CA GLU A 237 7.48 13.05 -26.64
C GLU A 237 6.66 13.89 -27.62
N ALA A 238 7.15 13.98 -28.86
CA ALA A 238 6.30 14.34 -29.98
C ALA A 238 5.52 13.08 -30.39
N ILE A 239 4.25 13.02 -30.01
CA ILE A 239 3.27 12.13 -30.66
C ILE A 239 2.80 12.87 -31.91
N GLU A 240 3.24 12.45 -33.09
CA GLU A 240 2.47 12.67 -34.32
C GLU A 240 2.47 11.40 -35.18
N SER A 241 1.28 10.79 -35.21
CA SER A 241 0.59 10.05 -36.29
C SER A 241 1.35 9.00 -37.11
#